data_AF-A0A0Q9L401-F1
#
_entry.id   AF-A0A0Q9L401-F1
#
_cell.length_a   1.000
_cell.length_b   1.000
_cell.length_c   1.000
_cell.angle_alpha   90.00
_cell.angle_beta   90.00
_cell.angle_gamma   90.00
#
_symmetry.space_group_name_H-M   'P 1'
#
loop_
_entity.id
_entity.type
_entity.pdbx_description
1 polymer ?
#
loop_
_entity_poly.entity_id
_entity_poly.type
_entity_poly.pdbx_seq_one_letter_code
_entity_poly.pdbx_strand_id
1 'polypeptide(L)'
;MRASVLDDHRRTFRTDIERMTDGHLRWTPLDMIRSTNTQAVFRGAAPKGPHTATDASLSQYLQDRLASENIHLDLSVSIER
;
A
#
# COMPACT_ATOMS: atom_id res chain seq x y z
N MET A 1 -0.87 7.68 -0.78
CA MET A 1 0.09 6.56 -0.85
C MET A 1 0.28 6.14 -2.30
N ARG A 2 1.51 5.80 -2.70
CA ARG A 2 1.84 5.21 -4.01
C ARG A 2 2.41 3.80 -3.80
N ALA A 3 1.91 2.84 -4.57
CA ALA A 3 2.51 1.53 -4.72
C ALA A 3 3.12 1.41 -6.12
N SER A 4 4.30 0.82 -6.19
CA SER A 4 5.00 0.50 -7.43
C SER A 4 5.29 -1.00 -7.47
N VAL A 5 5.36 -1.53 -8.69
CA VAL A 5 5.76 -2.91 -8.94
C VAL A 5 7.18 -3.17 -8.44
N LEU A 6 7.38 -4.30 -7.76
CA LEU A 6 8.69 -4.90 -7.56
C LEU A 6 9.04 -5.76 -8.80
N ASP A 7 10.27 -5.68 -9.30
CA ASP A 7 10.66 -6.27 -10.59
C ASP A 7 10.26 -7.76 -10.72
N ASP A 8 10.40 -8.53 -9.63
CA ASP A 8 10.06 -9.96 -9.62
C ASP A 8 8.54 -10.25 -9.54
N HIS A 9 7.72 -9.25 -9.25
CA HIS A 9 6.29 -9.40 -8.89
C HIS A 9 5.33 -8.71 -9.88
N ARG A 10 5.83 -8.36 -11.08
CA ARG A 10 5.01 -7.71 -12.12
C ARG A 10 3.78 -8.51 -12.55
N ARG A 11 3.84 -9.84 -12.47
CA ARG A 11 2.71 -10.72 -12.82
C ARG A 11 1.57 -10.66 -11.80
N THR A 12 1.88 -10.39 -10.53
CA THR A 12 0.88 -10.36 -9.44
C THR A 12 0.43 -8.94 -9.11
N PHE A 13 1.16 -7.91 -9.57
CA PHE A 13 0.87 -6.50 -9.28
C PHE A 13 -0.61 -6.13 -9.37
N ARG A 14 -1.30 -6.51 -10.45
CA ARG A 14 -2.71 -6.19 -10.64
C ARG A 14 -3.60 -6.84 -9.57
N THR A 15 -3.40 -8.13 -9.33
CA THR A 15 -4.12 -8.87 -8.29
C THR A 15 -3.84 -8.29 -6.91
N ASP A 16 -2.60 -7.90 -6.64
CA ASP A 16 -2.17 -7.34 -5.37
C ASP A 16 -2.84 -5.99 -5.07
N ILE A 17 -2.89 -5.08 -6.04
CA ILE A 17 -3.59 -3.78 -5.86
C ILE A 17 -5.12 -3.95 -5.74
N GLU A 18 -5.71 -4.93 -6.41
CA GLU A 18 -7.13 -5.25 -6.30
C GLU A 18 -7.47 -5.78 -4.89
N ARG A 19 -6.63 -6.69 -4.35
CA ARG A 19 -6.74 -7.18 -2.96
C ARG A 19 -6.63 -6.07 -1.94
N MET A 20 -5.83 -5.04 -2.21
CA MET A 20 -5.73 -3.87 -1.31
C MET A 20 -7.03 -3.06 -1.22
N THR A 21 -7.87 -3.08 -2.26
CA THR A 21 -9.12 -2.32 -2.33
C THR A 21 -10.37 -3.10 -1.95
N ASP A 22 -10.39 -4.41 -2.16
CA ASP A 22 -11.59 -5.26 -2.00
C ASP A 22 -11.92 -5.61 -0.52
N GLY A 23 -11.45 -4.81 0.43
CA GLY A 23 -11.66 -5.06 1.86
C GLY A 23 -10.97 -6.32 2.42
N HIS A 24 -10.17 -7.02 1.61
CA HIS A 24 -9.35 -8.16 2.06
C HIS A 24 -8.41 -7.73 3.19
N LEU A 25 -7.91 -6.50 3.12
CA LEU A 25 -7.15 -5.86 4.18
C LEU A 25 -8.11 -5.35 5.25
N ARG A 26 -8.40 -6.20 6.25
CA ARG A 26 -9.32 -5.94 7.39
C ARG A 26 -9.00 -4.70 8.26
N TRP A 27 -8.01 -3.89 7.90
CA TRP A 27 -7.35 -2.98 8.82
C TRP A 27 -7.26 -1.52 8.35
N THR A 28 -7.43 -1.26 7.06
CA THR A 28 -7.67 0.08 6.52
C THR A 28 -8.30 -0.05 5.14
N PRO A 29 -9.50 0.48 4.88
CA PRO A 29 -9.98 0.61 3.51
C PRO A 29 -9.07 1.59 2.77
N LEU A 30 -8.41 1.11 1.73
CA LEU A 30 -7.59 1.93 0.83
C LEU A 30 -8.39 2.19 -0.43
N ASP A 31 -8.71 3.46 -0.68
CA ASP A 31 -9.43 3.84 -1.89
C ASP A 31 -8.41 4.03 -3.02
N MET A 32 -8.46 3.19 -4.04
CA MET A 32 -7.61 3.36 -5.23
C MET A 32 -8.11 4.54 -6.06
N ILE A 33 -7.24 5.53 -6.24
CA ILE A 33 -7.53 6.75 -7.02
C ILE A 33 -7.22 6.51 -8.50
N ARG A 34 -6.08 5.88 -8.79
CA ARG A 34 -5.64 5.55 -10.15
C ARG A 34 -4.66 4.38 -10.14
N SER A 35 -4.63 3.63 -11.23
CA SER A 35 -3.67 2.56 -11.47
C SER A 35 -3.17 2.55 -12.91
N THR A 36 -1.94 2.09 -13.08
CA THR A 36 -1.32 1.71 -14.35
C THR A 36 -0.86 0.26 -14.25
N ASN A 37 -0.16 -0.24 -15.27
CA ASN A 37 0.41 -1.60 -15.25
C ASN A 37 1.56 -1.78 -14.25
N THR A 38 2.09 -0.70 -13.67
CA THR A 38 3.28 -0.75 -12.79
C THR A 38 3.16 0.12 -11.55
N GLN A 39 2.12 0.95 -11.45
CA GLN A 39 1.93 1.86 -10.31
C GLN A 39 0.46 2.00 -9.96
N ALA A 40 0.17 2.20 -8.68
CA ALA A 40 -1.14 2.55 -8.18
C ALA A 40 -1.04 3.64 -7.12
N VAL A 41 -2.05 4.51 -7.07
CA VAL A 41 -2.17 5.56 -6.07
C VAL A 41 -3.43 5.32 -5.25
N PHE A 42 -3.28 5.36 -3.94
CA PHE A 42 -4.33 5.10 -2.97
C PHE A 42 -4.50 6.27 -2.00
N ARG A 43 -5.73 6.48 -1.56
CA ARG A 43 -6.14 7.30 -0.42
C ARG A 43 -6.45 6.41 0.79
N GLY A 44 -6.45 6.99 1.98
CA GLY A 44 -6.90 6.31 3.20
C GLY A 44 -5.78 5.73 4.07
N ALA A 45 -4.53 5.74 3.59
CA ALA A 45 -3.37 5.43 4.44
C ALA A 45 -3.26 6.48 5.55
N ALA A 46 -3.58 6.08 6.79
CA ALA A 46 -3.62 6.97 7.94
C ALA A 46 -2.72 6.44 9.06
N PRO A 47 -1.96 7.32 9.75
CA PRO A 47 -1.27 6.96 10.98
C PRO A 47 -2.22 6.35 12.01
N LYS A 48 -1.79 5.26 12.67
CA LYS A 48 -2.52 4.60 13.75
C LYS A 48 -1.98 4.95 15.14
N GLY A 49 -0.84 5.66 15.21
CA GLY A 49 -0.21 6.07 16.46
C GLY A 49 1.21 6.61 16.27
N PRO A 50 1.95 6.85 17.37
CA PRO A 50 3.28 7.48 17.34
C PRO A 50 4.30 6.77 16.44
N HIS A 51 4.22 5.43 16.35
CA HIS A 51 5.09 4.60 15.53
C HIS A 51 4.78 4.64 14.03
N THR A 52 3.75 5.38 13.62
CA THR A 52 3.35 5.60 12.21
C THR A 52 3.23 7.09 11.88
N ALA A 53 3.73 7.97 12.75
CA ALA A 53 3.53 9.41 12.65
C ALA A 53 4.37 10.08 11.55
N THR A 54 5.34 9.36 10.98
CA THR A 54 6.17 9.85 9.87
C THR A 54 5.91 9.03 8.61
N ASP A 55 6.06 9.65 7.45
CA ASP A 55 5.95 9.01 6.14
C ASP A 55 6.75 7.70 6.06
N ALA A 56 8.01 7.72 6.51
CA ALA A 56 8.88 6.54 6.52
C ALA A 56 8.34 5.43 7.44
N SER A 57 7.96 5.78 8.68
CA SER A 57 7.45 4.80 9.65
C SER A 57 6.11 4.19 9.23
N LEU A 58 5.23 5.00 8.62
CA LEU A 58 3.97 4.54 8.08
C LEU A 58 4.21 3.66 6.84
N SER A 59 5.13 4.04 5.96
CA SER A 59 5.49 3.22 4.79
C SER A 59 5.99 1.84 5.20
N GLN A 60 6.93 1.78 6.14
CA GLN A 60 7.46 0.51 6.65
C GLN A 60 6.36 -0.34 7.29
N TYR A 61 5.54 0.26 8.16
CA TYR A 61 4.42 -0.43 8.80
C TYR A 61 3.44 -1.03 7.77
N LEU A 62 3.13 -0.29 6.70
CA LEU A 62 2.26 -0.78 5.64
C LEU A 62 2.92 -1.91 4.84
N GLN A 63 4.21 -1.79 4.52
CA GLN A 63 4.96 -2.84 3.82
C GLN A 63 5.00 -4.14 4.62
N ASP A 64 5.36 -4.08 5.91
CA ASP A 64 5.43 -5.26 6.77
C ASP A 64 4.09 -6.00 6.83
N ARG A 65 3.00 -5.22 6.90
CA ARG A 65 1.66 -5.80 7.00
C ARG A 65 1.16 -6.35 5.67
N LEU A 66 1.44 -5.69 4.54
CA LEU A 66 1.15 -6.26 3.22
C LEU A 66 1.95 -7.53 2.96
N ALA A 67 3.22 -7.57 3.36
CA ALA A 67 4.05 -8.77 3.25
C ALA A 67 3.47 -9.95 4.04
N SER A 68 2.88 -9.70 5.23
CA SER A 68 2.19 -10.73 6.01
C SER A 68 0.95 -11.32 5.32
N GLU A 69 0.37 -10.59 4.37
CA GLU A 69 -0.75 -11.02 3.52
C GLU A 69 -0.29 -11.56 2.15
N ASN A 70 1.02 -11.79 2.00
CA ASN A 70 1.68 -12.17 0.75
C ASN A 70 1.40 -11.18 -0.40
N ILE A 71 1.44 -9.89 -0.10
CA ILE A 71 1.36 -8.79 -1.06
C ILE A 71 2.71 -8.07 -1.06
N HIS A 72 3.40 -8.09 -2.19
CA HIS A 72 4.76 -7.55 -2.31
C HIS A 72 4.78 -6.38 -3.29
N LEU A 73 4.91 -5.17 -2.74
CA LEU A 73 4.91 -3.92 -3.51
C LEU A 73 5.97 -2.98 -2.93
N ASP A 74 6.57 -2.15 -3.78
CA ASP A 74 7.34 -1.00 -3.31
C ASP A 74 6.37 0.12 -2.92
N LEU A 75 6.51 0.69 -1.72
CA LEU A 75 5.57 1.67 -1.19
C LEU A 75 6.28 2.99 -0.91
N SER A 76 5.61 4.07 -1.32
CA SER A 76 5.92 5.42 -0.90
C SER A 76 4.66 6.04 -0.31
N VAL A 77 4.73 6.42 0.96
CA VAL A 77 3.64 7.09 1.67
C VAL A 77 3.99 8.56 1.86
N SER A 78 2.97 9.42 1.76
CA SER A 78 3.05 10.80 2.19
C SER A 78 1.82 11.10 3.03
N ILE A 79 2.05 11.60 4.24
CA ILE A 79 1.01 12.10 5.13
C ILE A 79 0.75 13.55 4.72
N GLU A 80 -0.40 13.79 4.09
CA GLU A 80 -0.87 15.15 3.86
C GLU A 80 -1.13 15.80 5.23
N ARG A 81 -0.46 16.93 5.48
CA ARG A 81 -0.55 17.71 6.73
C ARG A 81 -1.48 18.89 6.59
#